data_AF-A0A0E0M1K9-F1
#
_entry.id   AF-A0A0E0M1K9-F1
#
_cell.length_a   1.000
_cell.length_b   1.000
_cell.length_c   1.000
_cell.angle_alpha   90.00
_cell.angle_beta   90.00
_cell.angle_gamma   90.00
#
_symmetry.space_group_name_H-M   'P 1'
#
loop_
_entity.id
_entity.type
_entity.pdbx_description
1 polymer ?
#
loop_
_entity_poly.entity_id
_entity_poly.type
_entity_poly.pdbx_seq_one_letter_code
_entity_poly.pdbx_strand_id
1 'polypeptide(L)'
;MASSCRPALTGVSYSLDDVPPGTLVEFTLSGTDGKYFYDVSLVDGYNVGISVVVTGVKVNRSTCGYPECVGDVNVLYPAELQVAGKDQKD
;
A
#
# COMPACT_ATOMS: atom_id res chain seq x y z
N MET A 1 -7.59 2.02 7.21
CA MET A 1 -8.51 3.19 7.22
C MET A 1 -8.48 3.79 5.83
N ALA A 2 -9.55 3.69 5.06
CA ALA A 2 -9.61 4.24 3.70
C ALA A 2 -9.67 5.77 3.77
N SER A 3 -8.76 6.45 3.06
CA SER A 3 -8.76 7.92 3.01
C SER A 3 -9.27 8.40 1.64
N SER A 4 -10.17 9.39 1.62
CA SER A 4 -10.88 9.83 0.42
C SER A 4 -10.32 11.14 -0.14
N CYS A 5 -9.90 11.19 -1.40
CA CYS A 5 -9.29 12.37 -2.02
C CYS A 5 -9.56 12.49 -3.51
N ARG A 6 -9.46 13.70 -4.05
CA ARG A 6 -9.34 13.91 -5.51
C ARG A 6 -7.94 14.41 -5.88
N PRO A 7 -6.90 13.56 -5.86
CA PRO A 7 -5.64 13.92 -6.49
C PRO A 7 -5.79 13.88 -8.02
N ALA A 8 -5.05 14.70 -8.76
CA ALA A 8 -4.91 14.53 -10.20
C ALA A 8 -3.98 13.33 -10.44
N LEU A 9 -4.53 12.16 -10.72
CA LEU A 9 -3.71 10.98 -11.03
C LEU A 9 -3.42 10.96 -12.53
N THR A 10 -2.15 11.18 -12.88
CA THR A 10 -1.66 11.02 -14.25
C THR A 10 -0.90 9.70 -14.32
N GLY A 11 -1.61 8.63 -14.69
CA GLY A 11 -1.04 7.30 -14.96
C GLY A 11 -0.71 6.49 -13.71
N VAL A 12 -1.30 5.30 -13.60
CA VAL A 12 -0.77 4.25 -12.72
C VAL A 12 -0.71 2.96 -13.54
N SER A 13 0.49 2.43 -13.73
CA SER A 13 0.73 1.14 -14.38
C SER A 13 1.48 0.27 -13.38
N TYR A 14 0.88 -0.85 -13.01
CA TYR A 14 1.54 -1.91 -12.24
C TYR A 14 1.09 -3.28 -12.76
N SER A 15 2.09 -4.10 -13.10
CA SER A 15 1.95 -5.54 -13.31
C SER A 15 2.52 -6.17 -12.04
N LEU A 16 1.71 -6.92 -11.29
CA LEU A 16 2.16 -7.68 -10.13
C LEU A 16 2.02 -9.16 -10.48
N ASP A 17 3.15 -9.85 -10.55
CA ASP A 17 3.16 -11.30 -10.40
C ASP A 17 2.85 -11.57 -8.92
N ASP A 18 1.57 -11.75 -8.62
CA ASP A 18 1.00 -11.77 -7.28
C ASP A 18 1.30 -13.10 -6.56
N VAL A 19 2.49 -13.17 -5.94
CA VAL A 19 2.90 -14.31 -5.11
C VAL A 19 3.06 -13.82 -3.67
N PRO A 20 2.11 -14.16 -2.77
CA PRO A 20 2.22 -13.88 -1.34
C PRO A 20 3.50 -14.47 -0.71
N PRO A 21 4.11 -13.83 0.31
CA PRO A 21 3.64 -12.62 0.97
C PRO A 21 3.98 -11.30 0.24
N GLY A 22 3.01 -10.38 0.15
CA GLY A 22 3.15 -9.08 -0.52
C GLY A 22 2.37 -7.95 0.14
N THR A 23 3.05 -6.84 0.44
CA THR A 23 2.40 -5.60 0.89
C THR A 23 1.71 -4.92 -0.28
N LEU A 24 0.40 -4.69 -0.17
CA LEU A 24 -0.41 -4.12 -1.24
C LEU A 24 -0.63 -2.62 -1.06
N VAL A 25 -0.70 -1.91 -2.19
CA VAL A 25 -1.28 -0.57 -2.26
C VAL A 25 -2.47 -0.61 -3.19
N GLU A 26 -3.65 -0.37 -2.64
CA GLU A 26 -4.90 -0.48 -3.37
C GLU A 26 -5.41 0.92 -3.71
N PHE A 27 -5.82 1.12 -4.96
CA PHE A 27 -6.37 2.38 -5.44
C PHE A 27 -7.73 2.13 -6.09
N THR A 28 -8.77 2.79 -5.57
CA THR A 28 -10.07 2.90 -6.24
C THR A 28 -10.20 4.31 -6.81
N LEU A 29 -10.13 4.42 -8.14
CA LEU A 29 -10.25 5.69 -8.84
C LEU A 29 -11.70 5.94 -9.21
N SER A 30 -12.12 7.20 -9.13
CA SER A 30 -13.49 7.63 -9.42
C SER A 30 -14.57 6.83 -8.66
N GLY A 31 -14.34 6.56 -7.38
CA GLY A 31 -15.34 5.97 -6.47
C GLY A 31 -16.52 6.91 -6.18
N THR A 32 -17.26 6.64 -5.10
CA THR A 32 -18.47 7.41 -4.72
C THR A 32 -18.20 8.93 -4.68
N ASP A 33 -19.13 9.70 -5.27
CA ASP A 33 -19.03 11.16 -5.48
C ASP A 33 -17.80 11.61 -6.31
N GLY A 34 -17.21 10.69 -7.07
CA GLY A 34 -15.99 10.88 -7.84
C GLY A 34 -14.75 11.12 -6.98
N LYS A 35 -14.75 10.65 -5.74
CA LYS A 35 -13.57 10.63 -4.85
C LYS A 35 -12.71 9.41 -5.18
N TYR A 36 -11.42 9.51 -4.95
CA TYR A 36 -10.49 8.38 -5.01
C TYR A 36 -10.29 7.86 -3.59
N PHE A 37 -10.16 6.55 -3.47
CA PHE A 37 -9.86 5.87 -2.23
C PHE A 37 -8.57 5.11 -2.39
N TYR A 38 -7.76 5.09 -1.34
CA TYR A 38 -6.53 4.34 -1.32
C TYR A 38 -6.18 3.93 0.10
N ASP A 39 -5.49 2.81 0.19
CA ASP A 39 -5.00 2.25 1.44
C ASP A 39 -3.79 1.33 1.20
N VAL A 40 -3.11 1.03 2.30
CA VAL A 40 -2.05 0.02 2.36
C VAL A 40 -2.64 -1.19 3.06
N SER A 41 -2.54 -2.35 2.44
CA SER A 41 -3.16 -3.59 2.90
C SER A 41 -2.11 -4.69 3.07
N LEU A 42 -2.28 -5.47 4.13
CA LEU A 42 -1.47 -6.66 4.44
C LEU A 42 -2.28 -7.95 4.30
N VAL A 43 -3.40 -7.90 3.55
CA VAL A 43 -4.26 -9.07 3.30
C VAL A 43 -3.46 -10.23 2.69
N ASP A 44 -2.50 -9.91 1.81
CA ASP A 44 -1.60 -10.87 1.18
C ASP A 44 -0.24 -10.98 1.89
N GLY A 45 -0.12 -10.50 3.12
CA GLY A 45 1.10 -10.55 3.92
C GLY A 45 1.98 -9.30 3.81
N TYR A 46 3.20 -9.40 4.35
CA TYR A 46 4.16 -8.29 4.39
C TYR A 46 5.51 -8.73 3.82
N ASN A 47 6.09 -7.88 2.97
CA ASN A 47 7.45 -8.08 2.46
C ASN A 47 8.28 -6.79 2.46
N VAL A 48 7.66 -5.64 2.22
CA VAL A 48 8.33 -4.33 2.22
C VAL A 48 7.48 -3.26 2.90
N GLY A 49 8.15 -2.32 3.56
CA GLY A 49 7.49 -1.16 4.14
C GLY A 49 7.05 -0.15 3.08
N ILE A 50 5.81 0.32 3.12
CA ILE A 50 5.24 1.26 2.13
C ILE A 50 4.57 2.46 2.83
N SER A 51 4.71 3.64 2.22
CA SER A 51 3.94 4.84 2.57
C SER A 51 3.39 5.49 1.31
N VAL A 52 2.12 5.90 1.34
CA VAL A 52 1.47 6.62 0.24
C VAL A 52 1.35 8.08 0.62
N VAL A 53 2.01 8.95 -0.14
CA VAL A 53 1.94 10.40 0.01
C VAL A 53 1.23 10.99 -1.20
N VAL A 54 0.12 11.69 -0.96
CA VAL A 54 -0.57 12.44 -2.02
C VAL A 54 -0.12 13.90 -2.06
N THR A 55 0.12 14.38 -3.28
CA THR A 55 0.63 15.72 -3.58
C THR A 55 -0.37 16.49 -4.46
N GLY A 56 -0.40 17.81 -4.33
CA GLY A 56 -1.29 18.70 -5.09
C GLY A 56 -1.67 19.97 -4.33
N VAL A 57 -2.34 20.91 -5.01
CA VAL A 57 -2.56 22.29 -4.52
C VAL A 57 -3.48 22.36 -3.29
N LYS A 58 -4.41 21.40 -3.13
CA LYS A 58 -5.40 21.38 -2.04
C LYS A 58 -5.38 20.07 -1.25
N VAL A 59 -4.30 19.28 -1.35
CA VAL A 59 -4.19 17.99 -0.66
C VAL A 59 -3.00 17.99 0.28
N ASN A 60 -3.21 17.50 1.50
CA ASN A 60 -2.18 17.25 2.51
C ASN A 60 -2.60 16.08 3.40
N ARG A 61 -1.75 15.69 4.36
CA ARG A 61 -2.04 14.58 5.30
C ARG A 61 -3.38 14.74 6.03
N SER A 62 -3.78 15.97 6.38
CA SER A 62 -5.02 16.22 7.13
C SER A 62 -6.28 16.13 6.27
N THR A 63 -6.21 16.56 5.00
CA THR A 63 -7.36 16.46 4.09
C THR A 63 -7.50 15.08 3.48
N CYS A 64 -6.40 14.34 3.40
CA CYS A 64 -6.30 13.20 2.53
C CYS A 64 -5.75 11.92 3.15
N GLY A 65 -5.08 11.99 4.29
CA GLY A 65 -4.43 10.84 4.90
C GLY A 65 -3.25 10.34 4.06
N TYR A 66 -2.18 9.93 4.76
CA TYR A 66 -1.02 9.26 4.17
C TYR A 66 -0.90 7.88 4.81
N PRO A 67 -1.59 6.84 4.28
CA PRO A 67 -1.51 5.51 4.84
C PRO A 67 -0.06 5.00 4.72
N GLU A 68 0.42 4.42 5.81
CA GLU A 68 1.79 3.95 5.93
C GLU A 68 1.84 2.65 6.74
N CYS A 69 2.64 1.70 6.26
CA CYS A 69 3.05 0.49 6.95
C CYS A 69 4.56 0.36 6.76
N VAL A 70 5.33 1.10 7.57
CA VAL A 70 6.79 1.23 7.41
C VAL A 70 7.58 0.56 8.53
N GLY A 71 6.90 0.03 9.56
CA GLY A 71 7.54 -0.76 10.61
C GLY A 71 7.92 -2.14 10.10
N ASP A 72 8.95 -2.74 10.69
CA ASP A 72 9.27 -4.15 10.45
C ASP A 72 8.16 -5.02 11.08
N VAL A 73 7.26 -5.52 10.25
CA VAL A 73 6.15 -6.37 10.72
C VAL A 73 6.64 -7.81 10.92
N ASN A 74 7.78 -8.21 10.35
CA ASN A 74 8.27 -9.59 10.44
C ASN A 74 8.56 -9.98 11.90
N VAL A 75 8.97 -9.04 12.75
CA VAL A 75 9.22 -9.28 14.19
C VAL A 75 7.94 -9.54 15.00
N LEU A 76 6.77 -9.21 14.45
CA LEU A 76 5.47 -9.38 15.11
C LEU A 76 4.77 -10.68 14.68
N TYR A 77 5.18 -11.29 13.57
CA TYR A 77 4.58 -12.52 13.08
C TYR A 77 5.09 -13.74 13.85
N PRO A 78 4.20 -14.66 14.27
CA PRO A 78 4.61 -15.93 14.85
C PRO A 78 5.41 -16.75 13.82
N ALA A 79 6.33 -17.58 14.30
CA ALA A 79 7.32 -18.27 13.46
C ALA A 79 6.68 -19.12 12.35
N GLU A 80 5.47 -19.63 12.58
CA GLU A 80 4.70 -20.45 11.64
C GLU A 80 4.20 -19.67 10.41
N LEU A 81 4.15 -18.34 10.48
CA LEU A 81 3.71 -17.46 9.39
C LEU A 81 4.88 -16.74 8.69
N GLN A 82 6.11 -16.92 9.17
CA GLN A 82 7.29 -16.32 8.56
C GLN A 82 7.74 -17.14 7.35
N VAL A 83 7.99 -16.46 6.24
CA VAL A 83 8.58 -17.06 5.03
C VAL A 83 10.04 -16.66 4.97
N ALA A 84 10.95 -17.64 4.94
CA ALA A 84 12.37 -17.37 4.72
C ALA A 84 12.58 -16.84 3.29
N GLY A 85 13.40 -15.81 3.14
CA GLY A 85 13.84 -15.34 1.83
C GLY A 85 14.48 -16.48 1.05
N LYS A 86 14.23 -16.54 -0.26
CA LYS A 86 14.99 -17.46 -1.12
C LYS A 86 16.41 -16.92 -1.23
N ASP A 87 17.36 -17.63 -0.65
CA ASP A 87 18.78 -17.37 -0.91
C ASP A 87 19.03 -17.61 -2.41
N GLN A 88 19.18 -16.53 -3.19
CA GLN A 88 19.67 -16.64 -4.57
C GLN A 88 21.17 -16.98 -4.46
N LYS A 89 21.46 -18.27 -4.36
CA LYS A 89 22.81 -18.81 -4.56
C LYS A 89 22.91 -19.26 -6.01
N ASP A 90 23.43 -18.40 -6.86
CA ASP A 90 24.18 -18.79 -8.07
C ASP A 90 25.56 -18.10 -8.04
#